data_AF-A0A372LW38-F1
#
_entry.id   AF-A0A372LW38-F1
#
_cell.length_a   1.000
_cell.length_b   1.000
_cell.length_c   1.000
_cell.angle_alpha   90.00
_cell.angle_beta   90.00
_cell.angle_gamma   90.00
#
_symmetry.space_group_name_H-M   'P 1'
#
loop_
_entity.id
_entity.type
_entity.pdbx_description
1 polymer ?
#
loop_
_entity_poly.entity_id
_entity_poly.type
_entity_poly.pdbx_seq_one_letter_code
_entity_poly.pdbx_strand_id
1 'polypeptide(L)' 'PRRVAALLGPAPAAHSRPPSVFTAAGLAAWAAAGGTLLSAMSSANSAVTMVLLLSAATPL' A
#
# COMPACT_ATOMS: atom_id res chain seq x y z
N PRO A 1 -28.83 28.90 -24.05
CA PRO A 1 -28.18 29.54 -22.88
C PRO A 1 -28.38 28.89 -21.48
N ARG A 2 -29.03 27.71 -21.35
CA ARG A 2 -29.27 27.08 -20.02
C ARG A 2 -28.20 26.06 -19.58
N ARG A 3 -27.39 25.54 -20.51
CA ARG A 3 -26.29 24.58 -20.21
C ARG A 3 -24.98 25.25 -19.77
N VAL A 4 -24.75 26.52 -20.12
CA VAL A 4 -23.60 27.30 -19.64
C VAL A 4 -23.80 27.72 -18.17
N ALA A 5 -25.04 28.03 -17.78
CA ALA A 5 -25.39 28.26 -16.37
C ALA A 5 -25.25 27.01 -15.50
N ALA A 6 -25.39 25.81 -16.09
CA ALA A 6 -25.15 24.55 -15.39
C ALA A 6 -23.65 24.23 -15.24
N LEU A 7 -22.79 24.79 -16.09
CA LEU A 7 -21.32 24.69 -15.97
C LEU A 7 -20.72 25.79 -15.06
N LEU A 8 -21.45 26.90 -14.86
CA LEU A 8 -21.11 27.98 -13.92
C LEU A 8 -21.86 27.88 -12.58
N GLY A 9 -22.75 26.90 -12.44
CA GLY A 9 -23.35 26.53 -11.15
C GLY A 9 -22.26 25.96 -10.24
N PRO A 10 -22.31 26.25 -8.93
CA PRO A 10 -21.20 26.10 -8.00
C PRO A 10 -20.56 24.72 -8.12
N ALA A 11 -19.22 24.69 -8.20
CA ALA A 11 -18.41 23.47 -8.20
C ALA A 11 -19.02 22.49 -7.19
N PRO A 12 -19.34 21.24 -7.60
CA PRO A 12 -20.10 20.31 -6.78
C PRO A 12 -19.52 20.38 -5.40
N ALA A 13 -20.31 20.89 -4.44
CA ALA A 13 -19.87 21.12 -3.08
C ALA A 13 -19.17 19.83 -2.70
N ALA A 14 -17.84 19.90 -2.59
CA ALA A 14 -16.99 18.74 -2.36
C ALA A 14 -17.61 18.11 -1.15
N HIS A 15 -18.38 17.04 -1.40
CA HIS A 15 -19.31 16.53 -0.43
C HIS A 15 -18.38 16.15 0.68
N SER A 16 -18.38 16.98 1.72
CA SER A 16 -17.41 16.98 2.79
C SER A 16 -17.83 15.83 3.66
N ARG A 17 -17.79 14.63 3.07
CA ARG A 17 -17.88 13.38 3.76
C ARG A 17 -16.70 13.50 4.71
N PRO A 18 -16.95 13.61 6.02
CA PRO A 18 -15.86 13.58 6.96
C PRO A 18 -15.03 12.34 6.60
N PRO A 19 -13.68 12.42 6.58
CA PRO A 19 -12.89 11.21 6.42
C PRO A 19 -13.28 10.31 7.58
N SER A 20 -14.19 9.36 7.28
CA SER A 20 -14.60 8.31 8.17
C SER A 20 -13.31 7.70 8.63
N VAL A 21 -12.98 7.84 9.91
CA VAL A 21 -11.73 7.42 10.54
C VAL A 21 -11.36 5.95 10.23
N PHE A 22 -12.33 5.15 9.76
CA PHE A 22 -12.13 3.92 8.98
C PHE A 22 -11.99 4.19 7.47
N THR A 23 -11.04 5.02 7.09
CA THR A 23 -10.87 5.41 5.68
C THR A 23 -10.11 4.29 4.98
N ALA A 24 -10.51 3.92 3.76
CA ALA A 24 -9.77 2.96 2.93
C ALA A 24 -8.26 3.27 2.87
N ALA A 25 -7.88 4.54 3.01
CA ALA A 25 -6.50 4.99 3.14
C ALA A 25 -5.73 4.38 4.33
N GLY A 26 -6.37 4.22 5.50
CA GLY A 26 -5.74 3.57 6.66
C GLY A 26 -5.49 2.08 6.39
N LEU A 27 -6.47 1.39 5.80
CA LEU A 27 -6.33 -0.02 5.41
C LEU A 27 -5.26 -0.19 4.33
N ALA A 28 -5.19 0.73 3.37
CA ALA A 28 -4.14 0.77 2.35
C ALA A 28 -2.75 1.02 2.96
N ALA A 29 -2.62 1.92 3.94
CA ALA A 29 -1.37 2.18 4.63
C ALA A 29 -0.89 0.95 5.43
N TRP A 30 -1.80 0.28 6.14
CA TRP A 30 -1.50 -0.98 6.84
C TRP A 30 -1.11 -2.10 5.88
N ALA A 31 -1.82 -2.24 4.76
CA ALA A 31 -1.48 -3.24 3.74
C ALA A 31 -0.12 -2.96 3.10
N ALA A 32 0.20 -1.69 2.81
CA ALA A 32 1.50 -1.29 2.29
C ALA A 32 2.61 -1.59 3.31
N ALA A 33 2.44 -1.20 4.58
CA ALA A 33 3.40 -1.48 5.65
C ALA A 33 3.58 -2.99 5.89
N GLY A 34 2.49 -3.76 5.88
CA GLY A 34 2.54 -5.21 5.98
C GLY A 34 3.26 -5.85 4.79
N GLY A 35 2.98 -5.36 3.57
CA GLY A 35 3.61 -5.83 2.34
C GLY A 35 5.13 -5.58 2.32
N THR A 36 5.59 -4.41 2.78
CA THR A 36 7.03 -4.12 2.85
C THR A 36 7.75 -5.01 3.87
N LEU A 37 7.14 -5.25 5.03
CA LEU A 37 7.66 -6.17 6.04
C LEU A 37 7.76 -7.61 5.51
N LEU A 38 6.72 -8.09 4.81
CA LEU A 38 6.72 -9.42 4.19
C LEU A 38 7.81 -9.55 3.13
N SER A 39 8.01 -8.54 2.28
CA SER A 39 9.05 -8.57 1.25
C SER A 39 10.46 -8.58 1.87
N ALA A 40 10.67 -7.82 2.94
CA ALA A 40 11.93 -7.83 3.70
C ALA A 40 12.18 -9.19 4.38
N MET A 41 11.16 -9.76 5.03
CA MET A 41 11.26 -11.10 5.64
C MET A 41 11.52 -12.19 4.60
N SER A 42 10.85 -12.14 3.44
CA SER A 42 11.06 -13.08 2.34
C SER A 42 12.51 -13.02 1.83
N SER A 43 13.04 -11.81 1.63
CA SER A 43 14.45 -11.61 1.25
C SER A 43 15.41 -12.18 2.30
N ALA A 44 15.14 -11.94 3.58
CA ALA A 44 15.92 -12.52 4.68
C ALA A 44 15.86 -14.06 4.68
N ASN A 45 14.68 -14.66 4.45
CA ASN A 45 14.52 -16.10 4.40
C ASN A 45 15.27 -16.74 3.22
N SER A 46 15.23 -16.11 2.04
CA SER A 46 16.04 -16.53 0.89
C SER A 46 17.54 -16.45 1.18
N ALA A 47 18.00 -15.38 1.82
CA ALA A 47 19.40 -15.24 2.21
C ALA A 47 19.83 -16.32 3.20
N VAL A 48 19.01 -16.60 4.23
CA VAL A 48 19.27 -17.68 5.20
C VAL A 48 19.34 -19.03 4.50
N THR A 49 18.40 -19.31 3.58
CA THR A 49 18.40 -20.56 2.81
C THR A 49 19.68 -20.69 1.98
N MET A 50 20.11 -19.62 1.30
CA MET A 50 21.33 -19.62 0.50
C MET A 50 22.58 -19.83 1.34
N VAL A 51 22.67 -19.19 2.52
CA VAL A 51 23.77 -19.38 3.46
C VAL A 51 23.80 -20.81 4.00
N LEU A 52 22.65 -21.37 4.37
CA LEU A 52 22.55 -22.77 4.83
C LEU A 52 22.97 -23.75 3.73
N LEU A 53 22.52 -23.52 2.49
CA LEU A 53 22.92 -24.34 1.34
C LEU A 53 24.42 -24.23 1.09
N LEU A 54 24.99 -23.03 1.14
CA LEU A 54 26.43 -22.82 1.00
C LEU A 54 27.19 -23.56 2.10
N SER A 55 26.78 -23.41 3.35
CA SER A 55 27.41 -24.08 4.50
C SER A 55 27.30 -25.60 4.42
N ALA A 56 26.18 -26.13 3.91
CA ALA A 56 26.01 -27.57 3.70
C ALA A 56 26.83 -28.08 2.50
N ALA A 57 26.98 -27.27 1.44
CA ALA A 57 27.77 -27.58 0.26
C ALA A 57 29.28 -27.44 0.48
N THR A 58 29.70 -26.68 1.50
CA THR A 58 31.08 -26.66 2.00
C THR A 58 31.19 -27.47 3.29
N PRO A 59 31.20 -28.81 3.22
CA PRO A 59 31.67 -29.62 4.33
C PRO A 59 33.19 -29.38 4.42
N LEU A 60 33.61 -28.58 5.39
CA LEU A 60 35.01 -28.45 5.78
C LEU A 60 35.46 -29.72 6.52
#